data_AF-A0A7U5XZD3-F1
#
_entry.id   AF-A0A7U5XZD3-F1
#
_cell.length_a   1.000
_cell.length_b   1.000
_cell.length_c   1.000
_cell.angle_alpha   90.00
_cell.angle_beta   90.00
_cell.angle_gamma   90.00
#
_symmetry.space_group_name_H-M   'P 1'
#
loop_
_entity.id
_entity.type
_entity.pdbx_description
1 polymer ?
#
loop_
_entity_poly.entity_id
_entity_poly.type
_entity_poly.pdbx_seq_one_letter_code
_entity_poly.pdbx_strand_id
1 'polypeptide(L)'
;MPALTNEQLPLLAGALLRLRGLTLAAVFKTTGIRPANLSAWLKGKPQVISTSRVAALMYYLGLQSGQLRADIVHTWANQGEWLHLRTVFTLLQDPLTPRCMFLNEHRGMSQTMFLLWGDAWVRLSITPAPMASDDLTALVRPDRVILLPIMLEGIPTQAVDETRSALLNLAEQGGQEIPCGELAHGFMQRLRDPGEKGYVTTGTDAIGWTLLEGTLRRAMQAGMSPAELAVRIDKFLP
;
A
#
# COMPACT_ATOMS: atom_id res chain seq x y z
N MET A 1 -22.57 5.90 0.30
CA MET A 1 -21.74 4.76 0.71
C MET A 1 -22.56 3.87 1.63
N PRO A 2 -22.58 2.54 1.47
CA PRO A 2 -23.20 1.69 2.47
C PRO A 2 -22.41 1.81 3.76
N ALA A 3 -23.06 2.25 4.83
CA ALA A 3 -22.45 2.30 6.15
C ALA A 3 -22.14 0.88 6.62
N LEU A 4 -20.97 0.66 7.25
CA LEU A 4 -20.63 -0.61 7.88
C LEU A 4 -21.76 -1.06 8.82
N THR A 5 -22.23 -2.29 8.66
CA THR A 5 -23.30 -2.81 9.50
C THR A 5 -22.80 -3.10 10.91
N ASN A 6 -23.73 -3.20 11.87
CA ASN A 6 -23.42 -3.58 13.24
C ASN A 6 -22.75 -4.97 13.36
N GLU A 7 -22.92 -5.83 12.35
CA GLU A 7 -22.29 -7.15 12.28
C GLU A 7 -20.89 -7.09 11.67
N GLN A 8 -20.65 -6.15 10.75
CA GLN A 8 -19.34 -5.93 10.13
C GLN A 8 -18.36 -5.22 11.06
N LEU A 9 -18.84 -4.32 11.93
CA LEU A 9 -18.00 -3.55 12.85
C LEU A 9 -17.12 -4.43 13.77
N PRO A 10 -17.64 -5.48 14.45
CA PRO A 10 -16.82 -6.40 15.24
C PRO A 10 -15.76 -7.13 14.41
N LEU A 11 -16.10 -7.56 13.20
CA LEU A 11 -15.18 -8.27 12.30
C LEU A 11 -14.02 -7.37 11.87
N LEU A 12 -14.34 -6.16 11.43
CA LEU A 12 -13.37 -5.15 11.04
C LEU A 12 -12.46 -4.76 12.22
N ALA A 13 -13.05 -4.50 13.38
CA ALA A 13 -12.29 -4.14 14.58
C ALA A 13 -11.35 -5.27 15.02
N GLY A 14 -11.82 -6.52 14.99
CA GLY A 14 -11.00 -7.70 15.30
C GLY A 14 -9.81 -7.83 14.35
N ALA A 15 -10.06 -7.68 13.05
CA ALA A 15 -9.01 -7.73 12.04
C ALA A 15 -7.97 -6.62 12.23
N LEU A 16 -8.40 -5.37 12.46
CA LEU A 16 -7.50 -4.24 12.69
C LEU A 16 -6.69 -4.38 13.98
N LEU A 17 -7.28 -4.91 15.07
CA LEU A 17 -6.54 -5.20 16.30
C LEU A 17 -5.39 -6.19 16.05
N ARG A 18 -5.65 -7.25 15.27
CA ARG A 18 -4.65 -8.27 14.94
C ARG A 18 -3.56 -7.71 14.05
N LEU A 19 -3.93 -7.03 12.97
CA LEU A 19 -2.97 -6.41 12.04
C LEU A 19 -2.08 -5.38 12.74
N ARG A 20 -2.61 -4.64 13.72
CA ARG A 20 -1.84 -3.66 14.49
C ARG A 20 -1.09 -4.24 15.70
N GLY A 21 -1.19 -5.54 15.95
CA GLY A 21 -0.58 -6.19 17.13
C GLY A 21 -1.09 -5.64 18.47
N LEU A 22 -2.31 -5.10 18.51
CA LEU A 22 -2.86 -4.47 19.71
C LEU A 22 -3.42 -5.51 20.68
N THR A 23 -3.06 -5.36 21.96
CA THR A 23 -3.64 -6.16 23.04
C THR A 23 -4.94 -5.55 23.55
N LEU A 24 -5.83 -6.37 24.13
CA LEU A 24 -7.05 -5.86 24.77
C LEU A 24 -6.73 -4.88 25.92
N ALA A 25 -5.59 -5.04 26.59
CA ALA A 25 -5.13 -4.12 27.62
C ALA A 25 -4.78 -2.73 27.06
N ALA A 26 -4.10 -2.67 25.90
CA ALA A 26 -3.82 -1.40 25.22
C ALA A 26 -5.10 -0.67 24.80
N VAL A 27 -6.09 -1.43 24.31
CA VAL A 27 -7.41 -0.89 23.97
C VAL A 27 -8.13 -0.36 25.21
N PHE A 28 -8.12 -1.11 26.32
CA PHE A 28 -8.72 -0.66 27.58
C PHE A 28 -8.11 0.67 28.06
N LYS A 29 -6.77 0.78 28.04
CA LYS A 29 -6.07 2.01 28.45
C LYS A 29 -6.50 3.23 27.66
N THR A 30 -6.80 3.06 26.37
CA THR A 30 -7.13 4.17 25.47
C THR A 30 -8.63 4.48 25.40
N THR A 31 -9.48 3.46 25.48
CA THR A 31 -10.93 3.58 25.21
C THR A 31 -11.80 3.38 26.45
N GLY A 32 -11.24 2.88 27.56
CA GLY A 32 -11.98 2.50 28.76
C GLY A 32 -12.85 1.24 28.61
N ILE A 33 -12.83 0.56 27.46
CA ILE A 33 -13.61 -0.65 27.23
C ILE A 33 -12.95 -1.83 27.96
N ARG A 34 -13.68 -2.45 28.90
CA ARG A 34 -13.17 -3.63 29.63
C ARG A 34 -12.82 -4.77 28.66
N PRO A 35 -11.68 -5.48 28.85
CA PRO A 35 -11.27 -6.58 27.97
C PRO A 35 -12.33 -7.67 27.77
N ALA A 36 -13.09 -8.01 28.83
CA ALA A 36 -14.17 -9.00 28.75
C ALA A 36 -15.31 -8.55 27.81
N ASN A 37 -15.72 -7.28 27.91
CA ASN A 37 -16.75 -6.72 27.05
C ASN A 37 -16.27 -6.61 25.60
N LEU A 38 -15.02 -6.18 25.39
CA LEU A 38 -14.42 -6.14 24.06
C LEU A 38 -14.37 -7.54 23.43
N SER A 39 -13.91 -8.54 24.18
CA SER A 39 -13.87 -9.93 23.72
C SER A 39 -15.26 -10.48 23.38
N ALA A 40 -16.26 -10.21 24.22
CA ALA A 40 -17.65 -10.62 23.94
C ALA A 40 -18.22 -9.93 22.69
N TRP A 41 -17.96 -8.63 22.53
CA TRP A 41 -18.42 -7.85 21.38
C TRP A 41 -17.79 -8.32 20.07
N LEU A 42 -16.47 -8.55 20.05
CA LEU A 42 -15.74 -9.11 18.91
C LEU A 42 -16.26 -10.49 18.48
N LYS A 43 -16.90 -11.23 19.40
CA LYS A 43 -17.56 -12.52 19.13
C LYS A 43 -19.03 -12.37 18.68
N GLY A 44 -19.46 -11.18 18.30
CA GLY A 44 -20.80 -10.92 17.77
C GLY A 44 -21.87 -10.69 18.83
N LYS A 45 -21.51 -10.29 20.06
CA LYS A 45 -22.48 -9.86 21.08
C LYS A 45 -22.57 -8.33 21.09
N PRO A 46 -23.45 -7.70 20.29
CA PRO A 46 -23.44 -6.23 20.12
C PRO A 46 -23.78 -5.45 21.40
N GLN A 47 -24.53 -6.06 22.33
CA GLN A 47 -25.18 -5.37 23.44
C GLN A 47 -24.27 -5.06 24.65
N VAL A 48 -22.99 -5.44 24.59
CA VAL A 48 -22.04 -5.31 25.73
C VAL A 48 -21.18 -4.05 25.69
N ILE A 49 -21.29 -3.24 24.63
CA ILE A 49 -20.56 -1.98 24.43
C ILE A 49 -21.53 -0.93 23.86
N SER A 50 -21.49 0.30 24.38
CA SER A 50 -22.30 1.40 23.86
C SER A 50 -21.81 1.89 22.50
N THR A 51 -22.69 2.48 21.70
CA THR A 51 -22.36 3.08 20.39
C THR A 51 -21.21 4.10 20.49
N SER A 52 -21.20 4.94 21.52
CA SER A 52 -20.14 5.92 21.76
C SER A 52 -18.77 5.28 21.97
N ARG A 53 -18.72 4.15 22.69
CA ARG A 53 -17.49 3.39 22.92
C ARG A 53 -17.06 2.64 21.66
N VAL A 54 -18.01 2.13 20.87
CA VAL A 54 -17.70 1.56 19.55
C VAL A 54 -17.08 2.64 18.65
N ALA A 55 -17.66 3.84 18.58
CA ALA A 55 -17.10 4.94 17.79
C ALA A 55 -15.68 5.33 18.25
N ALA A 56 -15.46 5.43 19.57
CA ALA A 56 -14.13 5.70 20.13
C ALA A 56 -13.12 4.58 19.81
N LEU A 57 -13.55 3.31 19.85
CA LEU A 57 -12.74 2.17 19.43
C LEU A 57 -12.37 2.25 17.96
N MET A 58 -13.34 2.49 17.07
CA MET A 58 -13.08 2.61 15.62
C MET A 58 -12.12 3.76 15.34
N TYR A 59 -12.30 4.91 16.00
CA TYR A 59 -11.40 6.06 15.88
C TYR A 59 -9.99 5.73 16.34
N TYR A 60 -9.84 5.06 17.49
CA TYR A 60 -8.55 4.57 17.98
C TYR A 60 -7.92 3.56 17.01
N LEU A 61 -8.74 2.72 16.39
CA LEU A 61 -8.33 1.76 15.37
C LEU A 61 -7.93 2.40 14.04
N GLY A 62 -8.16 3.70 13.88
CA GLY A 62 -7.76 4.46 12.69
C GLY A 62 -8.90 4.68 11.71
N LEU A 63 -10.15 4.53 12.12
CA LEU A 63 -11.32 4.72 11.26
C LEU A 63 -12.15 5.91 11.71
N GLN A 64 -12.54 6.75 10.75
CA GLN A 64 -13.47 7.85 10.96
C GLN A 64 -14.48 7.85 9.81
N SER A 65 -15.77 7.90 10.16
CA SER A 65 -16.85 7.91 9.16
C SER A 65 -16.80 6.75 8.15
N GLY A 66 -16.31 5.57 8.57
CA GLY A 66 -16.18 4.38 7.72
C GLY A 66 -14.94 4.36 6.82
N GLN A 67 -14.05 5.35 6.92
CA GLN A 67 -12.82 5.44 6.13
C GLN A 67 -11.59 5.44 7.02
N LEU A 68 -10.44 5.05 6.45
CA LEU A 68 -9.16 5.19 7.12
C LEU A 68 -8.86 6.67 7.35
N ARG A 69 -8.44 6.98 8.56
CA ARG A 69 -7.98 8.30 8.97
C ARG A 69 -6.73 8.68 8.20
N ALA A 70 -6.76 9.87 7.57
CA ALA A 70 -5.63 10.42 6.83
C ALA A 70 -4.64 11.19 7.72
N ASP A 71 -5.02 11.51 8.95
CA ASP A 71 -4.20 12.26 9.92
C ASP A 71 -3.17 11.39 10.64
N ILE A 72 -3.10 10.09 10.34
CA ILE A 72 -2.13 9.15 10.92
C ILE A 72 -1.55 8.24 9.83
N VAL A 73 -0.39 7.66 10.11
CA VAL A 73 0.15 6.54 9.33
C VAL A 73 -0.26 5.22 9.99
N HIS A 74 -1.02 4.41 9.26
CA HIS A 74 -1.43 3.09 9.71
C HIS A 74 -0.23 2.14 9.61
N THR A 75 0.06 1.39 10.67
CA THR A 75 1.08 0.33 10.63
C THR A 75 0.41 -1.01 10.86
N TRP A 76 0.48 -1.89 9.86
CA TRP A 76 -0.12 -3.22 9.87
C TRP A 76 0.93 -4.29 9.57
N ALA A 77 0.78 -5.45 10.19
CA ALA A 77 1.54 -6.65 9.90
C ALA A 77 0.59 -7.84 9.79
N ASN A 78 0.72 -8.66 8.73
CA ASN A 78 -0.14 -9.84 8.58
C ASN A 78 0.22 -10.96 9.58
N GLN A 79 1.45 -10.98 10.10
CA GLN A 79 1.96 -12.02 11.00
C GLN A 79 1.76 -13.44 10.44
N GLY A 80 1.84 -13.59 9.11
CA GLY A 80 1.55 -14.85 8.40
C GLY A 80 0.07 -15.14 8.14
N GLU A 81 -0.86 -14.36 8.68
CA GLU A 81 -2.31 -14.58 8.60
C GLU A 81 -3.00 -13.61 7.61
N TRP A 82 -3.34 -14.12 6.43
CA TRP A 82 -3.97 -13.34 5.36
C TRP A 82 -5.44 -12.99 5.61
N LEU A 83 -6.13 -13.78 6.43
CA LEU A 83 -7.57 -13.61 6.70
C LEU A 83 -7.92 -12.21 7.21
N HIS A 84 -7.13 -11.67 8.14
CA HIS A 84 -7.37 -10.35 8.70
C HIS A 84 -7.17 -9.25 7.65
N LEU A 85 -6.14 -9.38 6.83
CA LEU A 85 -5.86 -8.42 5.75
C LEU A 85 -7.01 -8.42 4.73
N ARG A 86 -7.42 -9.61 4.26
CA ARG A 86 -8.58 -9.76 3.36
C ARG A 86 -9.85 -9.18 3.97
N THR A 87 -10.09 -9.40 5.26
CA THR A 87 -11.26 -8.84 5.96
C THR A 87 -11.26 -7.31 5.93
N VAL A 88 -10.14 -6.67 6.23
CA VAL A 88 -10.03 -5.20 6.16
C VAL A 88 -10.22 -4.69 4.73
N PHE A 89 -9.58 -5.35 3.76
CA PHE A 89 -9.72 -5.00 2.35
C PHE A 89 -11.16 -5.12 1.87
N THR A 90 -11.81 -6.26 2.06
CA THR A 90 -13.22 -6.44 1.64
C THR A 90 -14.16 -5.44 2.29
N LEU A 91 -14.00 -5.14 3.58
CA LEU A 91 -14.92 -4.25 4.30
C LEU A 91 -14.69 -2.76 4.04
N LEU A 92 -13.49 -2.37 3.58
CA LEU A 92 -13.14 -0.97 3.28
C LEU A 92 -12.98 -0.68 1.77
N GLN A 93 -13.17 -1.67 0.90
CA GLN A 93 -12.80 -1.62 -0.52
C GLN A 93 -13.60 -0.65 -1.39
N ASP A 94 -14.76 -0.16 -0.93
CA ASP A 94 -15.63 0.67 -1.76
C ASP A 94 -15.46 2.17 -1.42
N PRO A 95 -14.99 3.05 -2.34
CA PRO A 95 -14.65 2.80 -3.76
C PRO A 95 -13.13 2.77 -4.06
N LEU A 96 -12.25 2.83 -3.06
CA LEU A 96 -10.83 3.08 -3.29
C LEU A 96 -10.01 1.80 -3.09
N THR A 97 -9.60 1.16 -4.20
CA THR A 97 -8.57 0.11 -4.14
C THR A 97 -7.25 0.75 -3.69
N PRO A 98 -6.60 0.25 -2.62
CA PRO A 98 -5.32 0.77 -2.20
C PRO A 98 -4.28 0.60 -3.32
N ARG A 99 -3.40 1.59 -3.45
CA ARG A 99 -2.29 1.61 -4.42
C ARG A 99 -0.99 1.33 -3.68
N CYS A 100 -0.20 0.37 -4.16
CA CYS A 100 1.16 0.19 -3.66
C CYS A 100 2.02 1.32 -4.24
N MET A 101 2.61 2.13 -3.36
CA MET A 101 3.44 3.26 -3.77
C MET A 101 4.92 2.91 -3.63
N PHE A 102 5.30 2.24 -2.53
CA PHE A 102 6.68 1.86 -2.25
C PHE A 102 6.78 0.41 -1.80
N LEU A 103 7.81 -0.28 -2.24
CA LEU A 103 8.09 -1.67 -1.91
C LEU A 103 9.59 -1.87 -1.74
N ASN A 104 9.98 -2.60 -0.69
CA ASN A 104 11.40 -2.96 -0.53
C ASN A 104 11.82 -4.03 -1.55
N GLU A 105 13.01 -3.87 -2.14
CA GLU A 105 13.55 -4.84 -3.10
C GLU A 105 13.97 -6.15 -2.43
N HIS A 106 14.40 -6.08 -1.17
CA HIS A 106 14.90 -7.24 -0.44
C HIS A 106 13.76 -8.17 0.02
N ARG A 107 13.75 -9.39 -0.53
CA ARG A 107 12.98 -10.52 0.00
C ARG A 107 13.63 -11.06 1.27
N GLY A 108 13.51 -10.30 2.37
CA GLY A 108 13.86 -10.77 3.71
C GLY A 108 12.79 -11.68 4.31
N MET A 109 12.84 -11.90 5.63
CA MET A 109 11.79 -12.62 6.39
C MET A 109 10.43 -11.88 6.40
N SER A 110 10.41 -10.61 6.01
CA SER A 110 9.23 -9.77 5.83
C SER A 110 9.42 -8.88 4.59
N GLN A 111 8.34 -8.72 3.82
CA GLN A 111 8.24 -7.72 2.77
C GLN A 111 7.45 -6.53 3.33
N THR A 112 8.01 -5.33 3.26
CA THR A 112 7.38 -4.12 3.77
C THR A 112 7.07 -3.17 2.62
N MET A 113 5.87 -2.59 2.65
CA MET A 113 5.38 -1.69 1.62
C MET A 113 4.62 -0.51 2.22
N PHE A 114 4.60 0.59 1.48
CA PHE A 114 3.70 1.70 1.76
C PHE A 114 2.59 1.75 0.72
N LEU A 115 1.37 1.66 1.20
CA LEU A 115 0.14 1.78 0.42
C LEU A 115 -0.48 3.16 0.63
N LEU A 116 -1.06 3.69 -0.44
CA LEU A 116 -1.95 4.84 -0.38
C LEU A 116 -3.39 4.36 -0.58
N TRP A 117 -4.22 4.53 0.45
CA TRP A 117 -5.61 4.11 0.47
C TRP A 117 -6.52 5.34 0.59
N GLY A 118 -6.97 5.84 -0.57
CA GLY A 118 -7.50 7.20 -0.64
C GLY A 118 -6.42 8.20 -0.25
N ASP A 119 -6.63 8.93 0.85
CA ASP A 119 -5.68 9.89 1.40
C ASP A 119 -4.89 9.36 2.60
N ALA A 120 -5.15 8.11 3.03
CA ALA A 120 -4.48 7.49 4.17
C ALA A 120 -3.24 6.68 3.76
N TRP A 121 -2.17 6.84 4.52
CA TRP A 121 -0.94 6.05 4.38
C TRP A 121 -0.99 4.79 5.24
N VAL A 122 -0.64 3.66 4.64
CA VAL A 122 -0.53 2.37 5.34
C VAL A 122 0.86 1.78 5.10
N ARG A 123 1.65 1.64 6.16
CA ARG A 123 2.82 0.76 6.17
C ARG A 123 2.36 -0.67 6.46
N LEU A 124 2.54 -1.56 5.51
CA LEU A 124 2.14 -2.96 5.59
C LEU A 124 3.37 -3.86 5.55
N SER A 125 3.52 -4.72 6.55
CA SER A 125 4.57 -5.74 6.62
C SER A 125 3.96 -7.13 6.47
N ILE A 126 4.58 -7.94 5.60
CA ILE A 126 4.03 -9.23 5.17
C ILE A 126 5.10 -10.29 5.32
N THR A 127 4.80 -11.31 6.12
CA THR A 127 5.62 -12.51 6.18
C THR A 127 5.46 -13.29 4.88
N PRO A 128 6.54 -13.60 4.13
CA PRO A 128 6.49 -14.37 2.91
C PRO A 128 5.92 -15.77 3.19
N ALA A 129 4.92 -16.17 2.42
CA ALA A 129 4.48 -17.55 2.33
C ALA A 129 4.55 -17.98 0.85
N PRO A 130 4.72 -19.28 0.53
CA PRO A 130 4.82 -19.74 -0.86
C PRO A 130 3.64 -19.33 -1.75
N MET A 131 2.46 -19.15 -1.16
CA MET A 131 1.21 -18.73 -1.83
C MET A 131 0.87 -17.24 -1.65
N ALA A 132 1.75 -16.45 -1.01
CA ALA A 132 1.47 -15.07 -0.60
C ALA A 132 1.49 -14.03 -1.73
N SER A 133 2.25 -14.29 -2.80
CA SER A 133 2.49 -13.30 -3.85
C SER A 133 1.23 -13.00 -4.66
N ASP A 134 0.44 -14.03 -4.97
CA ASP A 134 -0.82 -13.91 -5.71
C ASP A 134 -1.91 -13.22 -4.89
N ASP A 135 -1.85 -13.38 -3.57
CA ASP A 135 -2.79 -12.77 -2.63
C ASP A 135 -2.60 -11.26 -2.53
N LEU A 136 -1.36 -10.77 -2.64
CA LEU A 136 -1.08 -9.33 -2.59
C LEU A 136 -1.51 -8.60 -3.86
N THR A 137 -1.18 -9.16 -5.02
CA THR A 137 -1.51 -8.58 -6.33
C THR A 137 -3.01 -8.55 -6.58
N ALA A 138 -3.77 -9.48 -5.97
CA ALA A 138 -5.22 -9.46 -5.96
C ALA A 138 -5.81 -8.34 -5.09
N LEU A 139 -5.09 -7.90 -4.05
CA LEU A 139 -5.57 -6.94 -3.06
C LEU A 139 -5.19 -5.49 -3.39
N VAL A 140 -4.09 -5.28 -4.10
CA VAL A 140 -3.50 -3.96 -4.33
C VAL A 140 -3.32 -3.71 -5.83
N ARG A 141 -3.63 -2.51 -6.32
CA ARG A 141 -3.32 -2.15 -7.71
C ARG A 141 -1.82 -1.85 -7.86
N PRO A 142 -1.08 -2.60 -8.70
CA PRO A 142 0.32 -2.31 -8.99
C PRO A 142 0.43 -1.28 -10.12
N ASP A 143 -0.24 -0.12 -10.00
CA ASP A 143 -0.27 0.84 -11.10
C ASP A 143 1.10 1.52 -11.29
N ARG A 144 1.82 1.86 -10.20
CA ARG A 144 3.18 2.48 -10.17
C ARG A 144 3.85 2.24 -8.80
N VAL A 145 4.69 1.20 -8.69
CA VAL A 145 5.42 0.90 -7.44
C VAL A 145 6.86 1.37 -7.55
N ILE A 146 7.33 2.15 -6.58
CA ILE A 146 8.73 2.54 -6.44
C ILE A 146 9.42 1.45 -5.62
N LEU A 147 10.35 0.74 -6.27
CA LEU A 147 11.23 -0.20 -5.61
C LEU A 147 12.36 0.58 -4.94
N LEU A 148 12.63 0.28 -3.67
CA LEU A 148 13.70 0.91 -2.92
C LEU A 148 14.68 -0.17 -2.41
N PRO A 149 16.00 0.00 -2.59
CA PRO A 149 17.02 -0.95 -2.11
C PRO A 149 17.25 -0.86 -0.59
N ILE A 150 16.40 -0.11 0.12
CA ILE A 150 16.50 0.11 1.57
C ILE A 150 15.36 -0.57 2.35
N MET A 151 15.59 -0.80 3.65
CA MET A 151 14.58 -1.36 4.53
C MET A 151 13.52 -0.31 4.91
N LEU A 152 12.31 -0.45 4.35
CA LEU A 152 11.18 0.45 4.62
C LEU A 152 10.63 0.38 6.06
N GLU A 153 11.05 -0.62 6.84
CA GLU A 153 10.65 -0.76 8.25
C GLU A 153 11.18 0.39 9.13
N GLY A 154 12.31 0.99 8.75
CA GLY A 154 12.94 2.09 9.48
C GLY A 154 12.30 3.47 9.26
N ILE A 155 11.34 3.58 8.34
CA ILE A 155 10.67 4.86 8.04
C ILE A 155 9.79 5.27 9.22
N PRO A 156 9.90 6.52 9.71
CA PRO A 156 9.07 7.00 10.81
C PRO A 156 7.59 6.95 10.43
N THR A 157 6.74 6.62 11.40
CA THR A 157 5.27 6.54 11.23
C THR A 157 4.52 7.33 12.31
N GLN A 158 5.22 8.16 13.07
CA GLN A 158 4.66 8.96 14.16
C GLN A 158 3.89 10.17 13.63
N ALA A 159 4.35 10.76 12.52
CA ALA A 159 3.75 11.91 11.87
C ALA A 159 3.66 11.70 10.35
N VAL A 160 2.52 12.07 9.75
CA VAL A 160 2.27 11.88 8.32
C VAL A 160 3.25 12.67 7.46
N ASP A 161 3.55 13.91 7.83
CA ASP A 161 4.47 14.77 7.06
C ASP A 161 5.91 14.27 7.10
N GLU A 162 6.35 13.73 8.23
CA GLU A 162 7.68 13.11 8.37
C GLU A 162 7.78 11.85 7.52
N THR A 163 6.78 10.97 7.57
CA THR A 163 6.71 9.78 6.70
C THR A 163 6.73 10.17 5.23
N ARG A 164 5.90 11.14 4.83
CA ARG A 164 5.81 11.61 3.44
C ARG A 164 7.15 12.17 2.97
N SER A 165 7.78 13.02 3.78
CA SER A 165 9.07 13.63 3.45
C SER A 165 10.16 12.57 3.32
N ALA A 166 10.21 11.60 4.23
CA ALA A 166 11.15 10.49 4.16
C ALA A 166 10.95 9.66 2.88
N LEU A 167 9.72 9.30 2.54
CA LEU A 167 9.41 8.53 1.33
C LEU A 167 9.72 9.31 0.04
N LEU A 168 9.46 10.61 0.00
CA LEU A 168 9.81 11.46 -1.14
C LEU A 168 11.31 11.59 -1.31
N ASN A 169 12.06 11.85 -0.24
CA ASN A 169 13.52 11.92 -0.30
C ASN A 169 14.12 10.60 -0.81
N LEU A 170 13.56 9.46 -0.41
CA LEU A 170 14.00 8.15 -0.89
C LEU A 170 13.65 7.90 -2.35
N ALA A 171 12.47 8.34 -2.79
CA ALA A 171 12.10 8.31 -4.20
C ALA A 171 13.06 9.15 -5.05
N GLU A 172 13.43 10.33 -4.56
CA GLU A 172 14.36 11.24 -5.22
C GLU A 172 15.77 10.66 -5.27
N GLN A 173 16.26 10.09 -4.16
CA GLN A 173 17.56 9.40 -4.11
C GLN A 173 17.59 8.20 -5.05
N GLY A 174 16.59 7.33 -4.98
CA GLY A 174 16.46 6.20 -5.91
C GLY A 174 16.39 6.68 -7.37
N GLY A 175 15.65 7.75 -7.65
CA GLY A 175 15.56 8.35 -8.98
C GLY A 175 16.88 8.95 -9.49
N GLN A 176 17.75 9.44 -8.61
CA GLN A 176 19.10 9.91 -8.96
C GLN A 176 20.08 8.76 -9.21
N GLU A 177 19.88 7.62 -8.53
CA GLU A 177 20.70 6.42 -8.66
C GLU A 177 20.31 5.56 -9.86
N ILE A 178 19.06 5.65 -10.33
CA ILE A 178 18.55 4.98 -11.53
C ILE A 178 19.13 5.68 -12.78
N PRO A 179 20.03 5.03 -13.54
CA PRO A 179 20.52 5.59 -14.80
C PRO A 179 19.34 5.79 -15.76
N CYS A 180 19.32 6.89 -16.53
CA CYS A 180 18.23 7.20 -17.48
C CYS A 180 17.80 6.04 -18.41
N GLY A 181 18.66 5.03 -18.60
CA GLY A 181 18.34 3.81 -19.36
C GLY A 181 17.29 2.90 -18.70
N GLU A 182 17.26 2.79 -17.37
CA GLU A 182 16.28 1.96 -16.65
C GLU A 182 14.87 2.60 -16.63
N LEU A 183 14.79 3.93 -16.59
CA LEU A 183 13.54 4.67 -16.73
C LEU A 183 12.94 4.51 -18.14
N ALA A 184 13.79 4.57 -19.17
CA ALA A 184 13.38 4.33 -20.56
C ALA A 184 12.90 2.88 -20.77
N HIS A 185 13.53 1.92 -20.10
CA HIS A 185 13.14 0.50 -20.13
C HIS A 185 11.76 0.27 -19.50
N GLY A 186 11.51 0.79 -18.29
CA GLY A 186 10.22 0.65 -17.60
C GLY A 186 9.06 1.36 -18.32
N PHE A 187 9.34 2.48 -18.98
CA PHE A 187 8.37 3.20 -19.80
C PHE A 187 7.88 2.37 -21.00
N MET A 188 8.78 1.61 -21.62
CA MET A 188 8.48 0.85 -22.83
C MET A 188 7.79 -0.49 -22.60
N GLN A 189 7.96 -1.08 -21.42
CA GLN A 189 7.15 -2.24 -21.01
C GLN A 189 5.66 -1.89 -20.95
N ARG A 190 5.31 -0.68 -20.48
CA ARG A 190 3.91 -0.24 -20.41
C ARG A 190 3.27 0.08 -21.76
N LEU A 191 4.07 0.56 -22.70
CA LEU A 191 3.59 0.82 -24.06
C LEU A 191 3.27 -0.46 -24.83
N ARG A 192 3.85 -1.59 -24.42
CA ARG A 192 3.64 -2.91 -25.04
C ARG A 192 2.49 -3.71 -24.46
N ASP A 193 2.06 -3.44 -23.23
CA ASP A 193 1.02 -4.23 -22.57
C ASP A 193 0.08 -3.37 -21.72
N PRO A 194 -1.10 -2.99 -22.26
CA PRO A 194 -2.16 -2.35 -21.47
C PRO A 194 -2.89 -3.34 -20.53
N GLY A 195 -2.56 -4.64 -20.54
CA GLY A 195 -3.44 -5.71 -20.09
C GLY A 195 -2.93 -6.65 -18.98
N GLU A 196 -1.62 -6.85 -18.80
CA GLU A 196 -1.16 -7.82 -17.78
C GLU A 196 -1.05 -7.25 -16.36
N LYS A 197 -1.83 -7.84 -15.45
CA LYS A 197 -1.65 -7.76 -14.00
C LYS A 197 -0.41 -8.58 -13.61
N GLY A 198 0.73 -7.94 -13.46
CA GLY A 198 1.95 -8.59 -12.99
C GLY A 198 3.14 -7.64 -12.81
N TYR A 199 4.14 -8.07 -12.05
CA TYR A 199 5.43 -7.38 -11.92
C TYR A 199 6.32 -7.78 -13.10
N VAL A 200 6.81 -6.81 -13.89
CA VAL A 200 7.71 -7.09 -15.01
C VAL A 200 9.16 -6.76 -14.62
N THR A 201 10.09 -7.65 -14.95
CA THR A 201 11.53 -7.52 -14.67
C THR A 201 12.34 -7.29 -15.94
N THR A 202 13.58 -6.81 -15.81
CA THR A 202 14.37 -6.17 -16.86
C THR A 202 15.09 -7.11 -17.86
N GLY A 203 14.78 -8.40 -17.86
CA GLY A 203 15.72 -9.43 -18.38
C GLY A 203 15.53 -9.97 -19.80
N THR A 204 14.50 -9.59 -20.58
CA THR A 204 14.01 -10.48 -21.66
C THR A 204 14.28 -10.10 -23.13
N ASP A 205 14.83 -8.93 -23.49
CA ASP A 205 15.20 -8.61 -24.91
C ASP A 205 16.26 -7.50 -25.08
N ALA A 206 17.50 -7.74 -24.64
CA ALA A 206 18.55 -6.72 -24.53
C ALA A 206 18.89 -5.92 -25.83
N ILE A 207 18.69 -6.48 -27.02
CA ILE A 207 19.11 -5.86 -28.30
C ILE A 207 18.10 -4.78 -28.74
N GLY A 208 16.80 -5.09 -28.69
CA GLY A 208 15.75 -4.10 -28.95
C GLY A 208 15.82 -2.92 -27.98
N TRP A 209 16.21 -3.18 -26.73
CA TRP A 209 16.35 -2.17 -25.68
C TRP A 209 17.48 -1.19 -25.91
N THR A 210 18.65 -1.68 -26.33
CA THR A 210 19.82 -0.82 -26.60
C THR A 210 19.55 0.17 -27.74
N LEU A 211 18.86 -0.28 -28.79
CA LEU A 211 18.55 0.55 -29.96
C LEU A 211 17.59 1.71 -29.60
N LEU A 212 16.64 1.42 -28.73
CA LEU A 212 15.60 2.35 -28.32
C LEU A 212 16.09 3.37 -27.29
N GLU A 213 16.85 2.93 -26.28
CA GLU A 213 17.51 3.85 -25.34
C GLU A 213 18.40 4.86 -26.08
N GLY A 214 19.21 4.38 -27.03
CA GLY A 214 20.05 5.25 -27.87
C GLY A 214 19.24 6.23 -28.71
N THR A 215 18.00 5.89 -29.08
CA THR A 215 17.11 6.76 -29.85
C THR A 215 16.47 7.83 -28.97
N LEU A 216 16.02 7.48 -27.76
CA LEU A 216 15.47 8.43 -26.79
C LEU A 216 16.55 9.41 -26.28
N ARG A 217 17.76 8.92 -25.98
CA ARG A 217 18.89 9.80 -25.60
C ARG A 217 19.22 10.83 -26.67
N ARG A 218 19.23 10.43 -27.95
CA ARG A 218 19.47 11.37 -29.07
C ARG A 218 18.36 12.41 -29.19
N ALA A 219 17.11 12.03 -28.97
CA ALA A 219 15.99 12.98 -29.01
C ALA A 219 16.06 14.01 -27.86
N MET A 220 16.45 13.57 -26.66
CA MET A 220 16.67 14.47 -25.53
C MET A 220 17.88 15.39 -25.75
N GLN A 221 18.97 14.86 -26.32
CA GLN A 221 20.13 15.67 -26.72
C GLN A 221 19.79 16.70 -27.81
N ALA A 222 18.80 16.40 -28.65
CA ALA A 222 18.25 17.31 -29.64
C ALA A 222 17.25 18.34 -29.04
N GLY A 223 17.15 18.42 -27.71
CA GLY A 223 16.34 19.40 -26.99
C GLY A 223 14.88 19.02 -26.77
N MET A 224 14.49 17.77 -27.09
CA MET A 224 13.13 17.31 -26.83
C MET A 224 12.95 17.01 -25.34
N SER A 225 11.97 17.65 -24.73
CA SER A 225 11.63 17.41 -23.34
C SER A 225 10.97 16.04 -23.14
N PRO A 226 11.10 15.43 -21.95
CA PRO A 226 10.40 14.19 -21.63
C PRO A 226 8.88 14.24 -21.86
N ALA A 227 8.26 15.40 -21.65
CA ALA A 227 6.83 15.62 -21.89
C ALA A 227 6.48 15.59 -23.40
N GLU A 228 7.32 16.18 -24.25
CA GLU A 228 7.13 16.14 -25.71
C GLU A 228 7.34 14.74 -26.28
N LEU A 229 8.31 13.99 -25.74
CA LEU A 229 8.51 12.58 -26.06
C LEU A 229 7.26 11.76 -25.71
N ALA A 230 6.72 11.93 -24.50
CA ALA A 230 5.50 11.24 -24.07
C ALA A 230 4.30 11.53 -24.98
N VAL A 231 4.03 12.82 -25.28
CA VAL A 231 2.94 13.23 -26.19
C VAL A 231 3.11 12.65 -27.59
N ARG A 232 4.35 12.57 -28.08
CA ARG A 232 4.62 12.06 -29.43
C ARG A 232 4.43 10.56 -29.51
N ILE A 233 4.70 9.84 -28.42
CA ILE A 233 4.51 8.40 -28.30
C ILE A 233 3.03 8.06 -28.11
N ASP A 234 2.29 8.84 -27.33
CA ASP A 234 0.83 8.71 -27.16
C ASP A 234 0.08 8.81 -28.50
N LYS A 235 0.62 9.54 -29.49
CA LYS A 235 0.04 9.61 -30.85
C LYS A 235 0.20 8.33 -31.68
N PHE A 236 1.07 7.41 -31.29
CA PHE A 236 1.34 6.16 -32.00
C PHE A 236 0.81 4.91 -31.26
N LEU A 237 0.21 5.10 -30.08
CA LEU A 237 -0.53 4.06 -29.39
C LEU A 237 -2.01 4.12 -29.86
N PRO A 238 -2.63 2.97 -30.17
CA PRO A 238 -4.05 2.91 -30.56
C PRO A 238 -5.00 3.30 -29.43
#